data_AF-G5E147-F1
#
_entry.id   AF-G5E147-F1
#
_cell.length_a   1.000
_cell.length_b   1.000
_cell.length_c   1.000
_cell.angle_alpha   90.00
_cell.angle_beta   90.00
_cell.angle_gamma   90.00
#
_symmetry.space_group_name_H-M   'P 1'
#
loop_
_entity.id
_entity.type
_entity.pdbx_description
1 polymer ?
#
loop_
_entity_poly.entity_id
_entity_poly.type
_entity_poly.pdbx_seq_one_letter_code
_entity_poly.pdbx_strand_id
1 'polypeptide(L)'
;AANDFGPGTPYGQTLIKVGETQKRLGVERDFIHSSSINFLPLRNFLEGDWRTISKERRILQNRRLDLDACKARLKKAKAAEAKAAAMPDFQETRPRNYILSASASALWSDEVDKAEHELRVAQTEFDRQAEVTRLLLEGKARVLYDYEAADSTELSLAADELITVYSLPGMDPDWLIGERGNKKGKVPVTYLELLS
;
A
#
# COMPACT_ATOMS: atom_id res chain seq x y z
N ALA A 1 18.83 -34.25 44.46
CA ALA A 1 18.31 -35.56 44.05
C ALA A 1 19.44 -36.46 43.54
N ALA A 2 19.95 -36.32 42.31
CA ALA A 2 20.96 -37.26 41.79
C ALA A 2 22.34 -37.19 42.49
N ASN A 3 22.75 -36.00 42.96
CA ASN A 3 23.97 -35.83 43.74
C ASN A 3 23.91 -36.47 45.15
N ASP A 4 22.70 -36.71 45.68
CA ASP A 4 22.50 -37.29 47.01
C ASP A 4 22.60 -38.82 47.00
N PHE A 5 22.43 -39.46 45.83
CA PHE A 5 22.52 -40.93 45.64
C PHE A 5 23.91 -41.42 45.23
N GLY A 6 24.89 -40.52 45.11
CA GLY A 6 26.26 -40.83 44.75
C GLY A 6 26.47 -41.05 43.24
N PRO A 7 27.40 -40.32 42.59
CA PRO A 7 27.61 -40.37 41.13
C PRO A 7 28.21 -41.69 40.62
N GLY A 8 28.66 -42.57 41.53
CA GLY A 8 29.21 -43.88 41.21
C GLY A 8 28.18 -45.01 41.12
N THR A 9 26.92 -44.78 41.51
CA THR A 9 25.88 -45.81 41.40
C THR A 9 25.25 -45.78 40.00
N PRO A 10 24.85 -46.93 39.44
CA PRO A 10 24.17 -46.99 38.14
C PRO A 10 22.89 -46.14 38.10
N TYR A 11 22.24 -45.98 39.27
CA TYR A 11 21.01 -45.20 39.44
C TYR A 11 21.29 -43.68 39.49
N GLY A 12 22.37 -43.24 40.13
CA GLY A 12 22.79 -41.84 40.10
C GLY A 12 23.17 -41.39 38.68
N GLN A 13 23.89 -42.23 37.93
CA GLN A 13 24.26 -41.99 36.54
C GLN A 13 23.05 -41.85 35.60
N THR A 14 22.03 -42.70 35.76
CA THR A 14 20.81 -42.60 34.94
C THR A 14 19.98 -41.36 35.29
N LEU A 15 19.86 -41.02 36.57
CA LEU A 15 19.16 -39.79 37.00
C LEU A 15 19.82 -38.51 36.49
N ILE A 16 21.15 -38.45 36.44
CA ILE A 16 21.87 -37.30 35.85
C ILE A 16 21.56 -37.19 34.36
N LYS A 17 21.63 -38.30 33.61
CA LYS A 17 21.28 -38.32 32.18
C LYS A 17 19.84 -37.89 31.93
N VAL A 18 18.88 -38.38 32.71
CA VAL A 18 17.46 -38.01 32.60
C VAL A 18 17.23 -36.54 32.96
N GLY A 19 17.93 -36.01 33.97
CA GLY A 19 17.86 -34.60 34.33
C GLY A 19 18.43 -33.70 33.23
N GLU A 20 19.53 -34.09 32.60
CA GLU A 20 20.11 -33.35 31.47
C GLU A 20 19.23 -33.38 30.22
N THR A 21 18.59 -34.51 29.92
CA THR A 21 17.65 -34.59 28.79
C THR A 21 16.37 -33.80 29.07
N GLN A 22 15.84 -33.82 30.30
CA GLN A 22 14.72 -32.96 30.71
C GLN A 22 15.08 -31.48 30.65
N LYS A 23 16.30 -31.09 31.04
CA LYS A 23 16.77 -29.70 30.94
C LYS A 23 16.90 -29.26 29.48
N ARG A 24 17.35 -30.15 28.59
CA ARG A 24 17.36 -29.93 27.13
C ARG A 24 15.96 -29.88 26.54
N LEU A 25 14.99 -30.62 27.09
CA LEU A 25 13.59 -30.49 26.69
C LEU A 25 12.99 -29.15 27.13
N GLY A 26 13.41 -28.60 28.28
CA GLY A 26 12.99 -27.28 28.76
C GLY A 26 13.30 -26.12 27.81
N VAL A 27 14.14 -26.35 26.80
CA VAL A 27 14.39 -25.45 25.66
C VAL A 27 13.12 -25.28 24.79
N GLU A 28 12.06 -26.06 24.99
CA GLU A 28 10.72 -25.78 24.44
C GLU A 28 10.19 -24.39 24.83
N ARG A 29 10.61 -23.83 25.97
CA ARG A 29 10.29 -22.43 26.31
C ARG A 29 10.87 -21.45 25.30
N ASP A 30 12.04 -21.75 24.76
CA ASP A 30 12.68 -20.94 23.72
C ASP A 30 11.97 -21.15 22.37
N PHE A 31 11.37 -22.32 22.12
CA PHE A 31 10.53 -22.53 20.94
C PHE A 31 9.22 -21.73 21.01
N ILE A 32 8.54 -21.69 22.16
CA ILE A 32 7.36 -20.85 22.36
C ILE A 32 7.73 -19.37 22.23
N HIS A 33 8.85 -18.95 22.83
CA HIS A 33 9.32 -17.57 22.75
C HIS A 33 9.71 -17.18 21.32
N SER A 34 10.46 -18.04 20.62
CA SER A 34 10.84 -17.86 19.21
C SER A 34 9.61 -17.82 18.31
N SER A 35 8.65 -18.74 18.49
CA SER A 35 7.38 -18.71 17.76
C SER A 35 6.61 -17.41 18.03
N SER A 36 6.57 -16.96 19.29
CA SER A 36 5.91 -15.70 19.65
C SER A 36 6.56 -14.51 18.96
N ILE A 37 7.90 -14.42 18.96
CA ILE A 37 8.65 -13.33 18.32
C ILE A 37 8.45 -13.31 16.80
N ASN A 38 8.42 -14.47 16.16
CA ASN A 38 8.27 -14.56 14.70
C ASN A 38 6.82 -14.30 14.23
N PHE A 39 5.81 -14.65 15.03
CA PHE A 39 4.40 -14.54 14.64
C PHE A 39 3.65 -13.31 15.23
N LEU A 40 4.17 -12.66 16.28
CA LEU A 40 3.58 -11.40 16.79
C LEU A 40 3.56 -10.28 15.74
N PRO A 41 4.63 -10.05 14.95
CA PRO A 41 4.65 -9.00 13.93
C PRO A 41 3.58 -9.20 12.86
N LEU A 42 3.34 -10.46 12.45
CA LEU A 42 2.26 -10.81 11.53
C LEU A 42 0.89 -10.51 12.12
N ARG A 43 0.69 -10.76 13.43
CA ARG A 43 -0.57 -10.42 14.10
C ARG A 43 -0.80 -8.91 14.15
N ASN A 44 0.24 -8.14 14.49
CA ASN A 44 0.16 -6.67 14.51
C ASN A 44 -0.11 -6.10 13.11
N PHE A 45 0.53 -6.66 12.08
CA PHE A 45 0.28 -6.28 10.68
C PHE A 45 -1.15 -6.61 10.23
N LEU A 46 -1.66 -7.81 10.55
CA LEU A 46 -3.01 -8.25 10.17
C LEU A 46 -4.11 -7.50 10.96
N GLU A 47 -3.86 -7.15 12.22
CA GLU A 47 -4.83 -6.46 13.07
C GLU A 47 -4.82 -4.93 12.85
N GLY A 48 -3.66 -4.34 12.55
CA GLY A 48 -3.46 -2.90 12.36
C GLY A 48 -3.38 -2.50 10.89
N ASP A 49 -2.21 -2.69 10.28
CA ASP A 49 -1.87 -2.16 8.96
C ASP A 49 -2.81 -2.65 7.88
N TRP A 50 -3.19 -3.93 7.90
CA TRP A 50 -4.14 -4.50 6.96
C TRP A 50 -5.52 -3.85 7.01
N ARG A 51 -6.01 -3.45 8.20
CA ARG A 51 -7.29 -2.72 8.30
C ARG A 51 -7.20 -1.35 7.66
N THR A 52 -6.09 -0.67 7.84
CA THR A 52 -5.82 0.64 7.24
C THR A 52 -5.71 0.52 5.73
N ILE A 53 -4.88 -0.40 5.22
CA ILE A 53 -4.73 -0.72 3.79
C ILE A 53 -6.09 -1.06 3.16
N SER A 54 -6.90 -1.88 3.83
CA SER A 54 -8.22 -2.28 3.35
C SER A 54 -9.20 -1.10 3.28
N LYS A 55 -9.18 -0.21 4.28
CA LYS A 55 -9.96 1.05 4.26
C LYS A 55 -9.54 1.96 3.12
N GLU A 56 -8.24 2.20 2.96
CA GLU A 56 -7.70 3.11 1.96
C GLU A 56 -7.95 2.58 0.54
N ARG A 57 -7.83 1.27 0.34
CA ARG A 57 -8.23 0.60 -0.91
C ARG A 57 -9.72 0.79 -1.23
N ARG A 58 -10.59 0.73 -0.21
CA ARG A 58 -12.04 0.97 -0.38
C ARG A 58 -12.32 2.43 -0.74
N ILE A 59 -11.62 3.38 -0.11
CA ILE A 59 -11.74 4.80 -0.43
C ILE A 59 -11.26 5.05 -1.87
N LEU A 60 -10.17 4.43 -2.29
CA LEU A 60 -9.66 4.53 -3.67
C LEU A 60 -10.68 4.02 -4.70
N GLN A 61 -11.36 2.91 -4.41
CA GLN A 61 -12.45 2.40 -5.25
C GLN A 61 -13.63 3.37 -5.33
N ASN A 62 -14.02 3.98 -4.22
CA ASN A 62 -15.06 5.00 -4.22
C ASN A 62 -14.63 6.25 -5.02
N ARG A 63 -13.39 6.72 -4.85
CA ARG A 63 -12.86 7.85 -5.61
C ARG A 63 -12.74 7.58 -7.10
N ARG A 64 -12.46 6.34 -7.50
CA ARG A 64 -12.55 5.92 -8.92
C ARG A 64 -13.97 6.09 -9.45
N LEU A 65 -14.99 5.67 -8.69
CA LEU A 65 -16.39 5.84 -9.09
C LEU A 65 -16.79 7.31 -9.17
N ASP A 66 -16.33 8.14 -8.23
CA ASP A 66 -16.54 9.59 -8.26
C ASP A 66 -15.92 10.23 -9.50
N LEU A 67 -14.71 9.80 -9.87
CA LEU A 67 -13.99 10.28 -11.06
C LEU A 67 -14.72 9.85 -12.35
N ASP A 68 -15.19 8.61 -12.43
CA ASP A 68 -16.01 8.12 -13.54
C ASP A 68 -17.34 8.89 -13.64
N ALA A 69 -17.97 9.23 -12.52
CA ALA A 69 -19.17 10.05 -12.47
C ALA A 69 -18.90 11.49 -12.94
N CYS A 70 -17.80 12.12 -12.52
CA CYS A 70 -17.41 13.46 -12.97
C CYS A 70 -17.10 13.49 -14.47
N LYS A 71 -16.39 12.48 -15.00
CA LYS A 71 -16.16 12.33 -16.45
C LYS A 71 -17.47 12.20 -17.22
N ALA A 72 -18.43 11.44 -16.70
CA ALA A 72 -19.75 11.30 -17.31
C ALA A 72 -20.55 12.62 -17.27
N ARG A 73 -20.48 13.37 -16.16
CA ARG A 73 -21.10 14.70 -16.03
C ARG A 73 -20.51 15.69 -17.05
N LEU A 74 -19.19 15.76 -17.17
CA LEU A 74 -18.52 16.62 -18.15
C LEU A 74 -18.93 16.28 -19.59
N LYS A 75 -18.96 14.98 -19.92
CA LYS A 75 -19.41 14.53 -21.25
C LYS A 75 -20.87 14.94 -21.53
N LYS A 76 -21.73 14.86 -20.52
CA LYS A 76 -23.14 15.27 -20.64
C LYS A 76 -23.29 16.79 -20.77
N ALA A 77 -22.52 17.57 -20.01
CA ALA A 77 -22.52 19.04 -20.09
C ALA A 77 -22.03 19.52 -21.46
N LYS A 78 -20.92 18.98 -21.97
CA LYS A 78 -20.43 19.27 -23.33
C LYS A 78 -21.41 18.84 -24.42
N ALA A 79 -22.10 17.71 -24.25
CA ALA A 79 -23.13 17.30 -25.19
C ALA A 79 -24.36 18.23 -25.16
N ALA A 80 -24.75 18.74 -23.98
CA ALA A 80 -25.84 19.69 -23.83
C ALA A 80 -25.50 21.07 -24.43
N GLU A 81 -24.27 21.54 -24.22
CA GLU A 81 -23.73 22.75 -24.86
C GLU A 81 -23.69 22.62 -26.38
N ALA A 82 -23.17 21.51 -26.91
CA ALA A 82 -23.16 21.24 -28.36
C ALA A 82 -24.58 21.18 -28.95
N LYS A 83 -25.56 20.65 -28.20
CA LYS A 83 -26.98 20.63 -28.61
C LYS A 83 -27.62 22.01 -28.58
N ALA A 84 -27.27 22.84 -27.59
CA ALA A 84 -27.73 24.22 -27.48
C ALA A 84 -27.09 25.10 -28.58
N ALA A 85 -25.84 24.84 -28.95
CA ALA A 85 -25.16 25.48 -30.07
C ALA A 85 -25.69 25.02 -31.45
N ALA A 86 -26.20 23.79 -31.55
CA ALA A 86 -26.80 23.24 -32.77
C ALA A 86 -28.29 23.59 -32.95
N MET A 87 -28.89 24.36 -32.04
CA MET A 87 -30.26 24.85 -32.21
C MET A 87 -30.28 25.78 -33.45
N PRO A 88 -31.06 25.46 -34.50
CA PRO A 88 -31.04 26.24 -35.73
C PRO A 88 -31.53 27.64 -35.44
N ASP A 89 -30.81 28.61 -36.00
CA ASP A 89 -31.16 30.03 -36.05
C ASP A 89 -32.56 30.18 -36.68
N PHE A 90 -33.61 30.19 -35.84
CA PHE A 90 -34.94 30.56 -36.29
C PHE A 90 -34.95 32.07 -36.47
N GLN A 91 -34.65 32.46 -37.70
CA GLN A 91 -34.54 33.81 -38.20
C GLN A 91 -35.86 34.57 -38.04
N GLU A 92 -36.16 35.16 -36.88
CA GLU A 92 -37.19 36.21 -36.76
C GLU A 92 -36.99 37.17 -35.55
N THR A 93 -36.25 38.24 -35.83
CA THR A 93 -36.63 39.64 -35.54
C THR A 93 -37.05 40.05 -34.11
N ARG A 94 -36.30 39.73 -33.04
CA ARG A 94 -36.35 40.55 -31.80
C ARG A 94 -34.98 40.64 -31.08
N PRO A 95 -34.43 41.85 -30.80
CA PRO A 95 -33.20 42.00 -30.03
C PRO A 95 -33.25 41.34 -28.63
N ARG A 96 -34.45 41.11 -28.09
CA ARG A 96 -34.68 40.36 -26.85
C ARG A 96 -34.27 38.88 -26.91
N ASN A 97 -34.31 38.24 -28.08
CA ASN A 97 -33.97 36.82 -28.23
C ASN A 97 -32.46 36.58 -28.25
N TYR A 98 -31.67 37.51 -28.79
CA TYR A 98 -30.21 37.39 -28.84
C TYR A 98 -29.57 37.49 -27.45
N ILE A 99 -30.08 38.38 -26.59
CA ILE A 99 -29.61 38.47 -25.20
C ILE A 99 -29.95 37.17 -24.45
N LEU A 100 -31.13 36.58 -24.70
CA LEU A 100 -31.55 35.34 -24.05
C LEU A 100 -30.76 34.12 -24.54
N SER A 101 -30.44 34.03 -25.84
CA SER A 101 -29.57 32.98 -26.40
C SER A 101 -28.11 33.13 -25.95
N ALA A 102 -27.57 34.36 -25.95
CA ALA A 102 -26.24 34.63 -25.42
C ALA A 102 -26.14 34.35 -23.92
N SER A 103 -27.19 34.69 -23.15
CA SER A 103 -27.26 34.38 -21.72
C SER A 103 -27.40 32.88 -21.48
N ALA A 104 -28.14 32.17 -22.32
CA ALA A 104 -28.22 30.70 -22.27
C ALA A 104 -26.87 30.05 -22.60
N SER A 105 -26.19 30.49 -23.66
CA SER A 105 -24.84 30.01 -24.01
C SER A 105 -23.82 30.29 -22.90
N ALA A 106 -23.86 31.47 -22.27
CA ALA A 106 -23.00 31.78 -21.13
C ALA A 106 -23.28 30.89 -19.91
N LEU A 107 -24.54 30.54 -19.65
CA LEU A 107 -24.91 29.61 -18.56
C LEU A 107 -24.41 28.19 -18.83
N TRP A 108 -24.49 27.70 -20.07
CA TRP A 108 -23.98 26.38 -20.42
C TRP A 108 -22.45 26.32 -20.41
N SER A 109 -21.77 27.40 -20.82
CA SER A 109 -20.31 27.53 -20.71
C SER A 109 -19.87 27.49 -19.24
N ASP A 110 -20.53 28.25 -18.36
CA ASP A 110 -20.23 28.27 -16.92
C ASP A 110 -20.49 26.90 -16.26
N GLU A 111 -21.50 26.16 -16.71
CA GLU A 111 -21.78 24.80 -16.25
C GLU A 111 -20.71 23.79 -16.73
N VAL A 112 -20.18 23.95 -17.95
CA VAL A 112 -19.06 23.15 -18.46
C VAL A 112 -17.79 23.46 -17.68
N ASP A 113 -17.49 24.73 -17.44
CA ASP A 113 -16.31 25.16 -16.66
C ASP A 113 -16.36 24.63 -15.22
N LYS A 114 -17.54 24.63 -14.58
CA LYS A 114 -17.74 24.01 -13.26
C LYS A 114 -17.51 22.50 -13.31
N ALA A 115 -18.06 21.81 -14.31
CA ALA A 115 -17.87 20.36 -14.46
C ALA A 115 -16.40 19.98 -14.75
N GLU A 116 -15.66 20.83 -15.47
CA GLU A 116 -14.21 20.66 -15.69
C GLU A 116 -13.41 20.89 -14.42
N HIS A 117 -13.77 21.91 -13.63
CA HIS A 117 -13.15 22.17 -12.33
C HIS A 117 -13.39 21.00 -11.35
N GLU A 118 -14.62 20.50 -11.25
CA GLU A 118 -14.97 19.32 -10.45
C GLU A 118 -14.17 18.09 -10.87
N LEU A 119 -14.02 17.84 -12.19
CA LEU A 119 -13.22 16.73 -12.69
C LEU A 119 -11.74 16.89 -12.30
N ARG A 120 -11.19 18.11 -12.37
CA ARG A 120 -9.80 18.38 -12.00
C ARG A 120 -9.55 18.14 -10.51
N VAL A 121 -10.46 18.60 -9.66
CA VAL A 121 -10.41 18.36 -8.20
C VAL A 121 -10.54 16.86 -7.90
N ALA A 122 -11.51 16.18 -8.52
CA ALA A 122 -11.69 14.73 -8.35
C ALA A 122 -10.48 13.91 -8.81
N GLN A 123 -9.85 14.31 -9.93
CA GLN A 123 -8.61 13.69 -10.41
C GLN A 123 -7.47 13.89 -9.41
N THR A 124 -7.30 15.12 -8.88
CA THR A 124 -6.23 15.42 -7.91
C THR A 124 -6.44 14.67 -6.59
N GLU A 125 -7.68 14.56 -6.11
CA GLU A 125 -8.03 13.77 -4.92
C GLU A 125 -7.81 12.28 -5.15
N PHE A 126 -8.12 11.76 -6.35
CA PHE A 126 -7.82 10.38 -6.69
C PHE A 126 -6.32 10.12 -6.71
N ASP A 127 -5.52 10.98 -7.34
CA ASP A 127 -4.07 10.83 -7.43
C ASP A 127 -3.44 10.89 -6.02
N ARG A 128 -3.91 11.82 -5.16
CA ARG A 128 -3.51 11.89 -3.75
C ARG A 128 -3.87 10.61 -2.99
N GLN A 129 -5.09 10.10 -3.18
CA GLN A 129 -5.57 8.89 -2.51
C GLN A 129 -4.87 7.61 -3.02
N ALA A 130 -4.52 7.58 -4.30
CA ALA A 130 -3.75 6.52 -4.92
C ALA A 130 -2.34 6.51 -4.33
N GLU A 131 -1.70 7.67 -4.16
CA GLU A 131 -0.39 7.81 -3.51
C GLU A 131 -0.42 7.33 -2.06
N VAL A 132 -1.45 7.69 -1.27
CA VAL A 132 -1.62 7.20 0.11
C VAL A 132 -1.76 5.68 0.15
N THR A 133 -2.59 5.12 -0.73
CA THR A 133 -2.76 3.66 -0.82
C THR A 133 -1.47 2.98 -1.29
N ARG A 134 -0.73 3.63 -2.19
CA ARG A 134 0.56 3.15 -2.69
C ARG A 134 1.58 3.10 -1.57
N LEU A 135 1.77 4.19 -0.82
CA LEU A 135 2.68 4.27 0.33
C LEU A 135 2.31 3.33 1.48
N LEU A 136 1.05 2.92 1.59
CA LEU A 136 0.60 1.92 2.57
C LEU A 136 0.87 0.48 2.10
N LEU A 137 0.90 0.23 0.78
CA LEU A 137 1.30 -1.07 0.22
C LEU A 137 2.82 -1.18 0.07
N GLU A 138 3.46 -0.07 -0.25
CA GLU A 138 4.90 0.11 -0.37
C GLU A 138 5.45 0.52 1.00
N GLY A 139 5.77 -0.46 1.84
CA GLY A 139 6.38 -0.20 3.14
C GLY A 139 7.70 0.56 2.96
N LYS A 140 7.98 1.56 3.79
CA LYS A 140 9.34 2.10 3.85
C LYS A 140 10.20 1.13 4.64
N ALA A 141 11.39 0.85 4.13
CA ALA A 141 12.37 0.08 4.86
C ALA A 141 13.67 0.86 4.99
N ARG A 142 14.27 0.80 6.17
CA ARG A 142 15.62 1.26 6.42
C ARG A 142 16.58 0.08 6.23
N VAL A 143 17.63 0.28 5.46
CA VAL A 143 18.64 -0.74 5.24
C VAL A 143 19.53 -0.85 6.49
N LEU A 144 19.68 -2.05 7.02
CA LEU A 144 20.50 -2.31 8.21
C LEU A 144 21.97 -2.51 7.88
N TYR A 145 22.27 -3.11 6.72
CA TYR A 145 23.62 -3.45 6.31
C TYR A 145 23.82 -3.20 4.82
N ASP A 146 25.06 -2.88 4.44
CA ASP A 146 25.44 -2.77 3.04
C ASP A 146 25.22 -4.11 2.34
N TYR A 147 24.56 -4.06 1.18
CA TYR A 147 24.31 -5.23 0.35
C TYR A 147 24.69 -4.91 -1.09
N GLU A 148 25.56 -5.71 -1.69
CA GLU A 148 25.93 -5.55 -3.09
C GLU A 148 25.09 -6.50 -3.93
N ALA A 149 24.52 -5.98 -5.02
CA ALA A 149 23.65 -6.79 -5.88
C ALA A 149 24.49 -7.87 -6.56
N ALA A 150 24.11 -9.13 -6.40
CA ALA A 150 24.79 -10.25 -7.03
C ALA A 150 24.43 -10.40 -8.50
N ASP A 151 23.24 -9.93 -8.91
CA ASP A 151 22.77 -9.98 -10.30
C ASP A 151 21.93 -8.75 -10.67
N SER A 152 21.67 -8.57 -11.96
CA SER A 152 20.81 -7.56 -12.58
C SER A 152 19.35 -7.55 -12.08
N THR A 153 18.94 -8.59 -11.36
CA THR A 153 17.62 -8.71 -10.74
C THR A 153 17.58 -8.21 -9.30
N GLU A 154 18.74 -7.95 -8.69
CA GLU A 154 18.90 -7.51 -7.31
C GLU A 154 19.25 -6.01 -7.23
N LEU A 155 18.97 -5.38 -6.10
CA LEU A 155 19.29 -3.97 -5.86
C LEU A 155 20.38 -3.86 -4.79
N SER A 156 21.45 -3.13 -5.10
CA SER A 156 22.50 -2.85 -4.12
C SER A 156 21.99 -1.85 -3.09
N LEU A 157 22.20 -2.11 -1.81
CA LEU A 157 21.75 -1.31 -0.69
C LEU A 157 22.94 -0.73 0.08
N ALA A 158 22.81 0.49 0.57
CA ALA A 158 23.76 1.08 1.52
C ALA A 158 23.14 1.07 2.92
N ALA A 159 23.94 0.77 3.96
CA ALA A 159 23.49 0.82 5.34
C ALA A 159 22.93 2.21 5.69
N ASP A 160 21.86 2.23 6.48
CA ASP A 160 21.09 3.42 6.89
C ASP A 160 20.36 4.14 5.73
N GLU A 161 20.29 3.54 4.53
CA GLU A 161 19.52 4.06 3.41
C GLU A 161 18.02 3.77 3.56
N LEU A 162 17.17 4.75 3.24
CA LEU A 162 15.72 4.62 3.21
C LEU A 162 15.27 4.23 1.80
N ILE A 163 14.69 3.04 1.67
CA ILE A 163 14.16 2.52 0.40
C ILE A 163 12.67 2.22 0.51
N THR A 164 12.00 2.24 -0.64
CA THR A 164 10.59 1.83 -0.76
C THR A 164 10.55 0.35 -1.05
N VAL A 165 9.79 -0.47 -0.30
CA VAL A 165 9.71 -1.91 -0.52
C VAL A 165 8.29 -2.42 -0.72
N TYR A 166 8.11 -3.35 -1.65
CA TYR A 166 6.82 -4.00 -1.88
C TYR A 166 6.99 -5.48 -2.23
N SER A 167 5.95 -6.28 -1.95
CA SER A 167 5.90 -7.70 -2.31
C SER A 167 5.19 -7.90 -3.65
N LEU A 168 5.71 -8.80 -4.48
CA LEU A 168 5.10 -9.20 -5.75
C LEU A 168 4.44 -10.58 -5.61
N PRO A 169 3.28 -10.82 -6.27
CA PRO A 169 2.65 -12.14 -6.26
C PRO A 169 3.57 -13.18 -6.90
N GLY A 170 3.89 -14.25 -6.17
CA GLY A 170 4.78 -15.32 -6.63
C GLY A 170 6.27 -15.11 -6.28
N MET A 171 6.60 -14.12 -5.45
CA MET A 171 7.95 -13.92 -4.92
C MET A 171 8.10 -14.58 -3.54
N ASP A 172 9.32 -15.00 -3.20
CA ASP A 172 9.64 -15.61 -1.91
C ASP A 172 9.43 -14.63 -0.74
N PRO A 173 8.92 -15.09 0.42
CA PRO A 173 8.67 -14.23 1.58
C PRO A 173 9.92 -13.56 2.17
N ASP A 174 11.09 -14.15 1.94
CA ASP A 174 12.39 -13.64 2.43
C ASP A 174 12.94 -12.50 1.55
N TRP A 175 12.25 -12.21 0.44
CA TRP A 175 12.64 -11.21 -0.54
C TRP A 175 11.54 -10.17 -0.71
N LEU A 176 11.94 -8.92 -0.86
CA LEU A 176 11.08 -7.81 -1.26
C LEU A 176 11.65 -7.16 -2.52
N ILE A 177 10.82 -6.42 -3.25
CA ILE A 177 11.33 -5.52 -4.28
C ILE A 177 11.59 -4.20 -3.62
N GLY A 178 12.85 -3.78 -3.63
CA GLY A 178 13.28 -2.45 -3.23
C GLY A 178 13.28 -1.54 -4.44
N GLU A 179 12.72 -0.36 -4.28
CA GLU A 179 12.79 0.74 -5.22
C GLU A 179 13.60 1.88 -4.59
N ARG A 180 14.70 2.21 -5.25
CA ARG A 180 15.59 3.32 -4.93
C ARG A 180 15.67 4.26 -6.13
N GLY A 181 14.85 5.31 -6.12
CA GLY A 181 14.78 6.28 -7.20
C GLY A 181 14.42 5.61 -8.53
N ASN A 182 15.34 5.60 -9.49
CA ASN A 182 15.14 4.95 -10.80
C ASN A 182 15.60 3.47 -10.86
N LYS A 183 16.14 2.93 -9.77
CA LYS A 183 16.62 1.54 -9.73
C LYS A 183 15.70 0.71 -8.86
N LYS A 184 15.28 -0.43 -9.38
CA LYS A 184 14.46 -1.41 -8.68
C LYS A 184 15.08 -2.79 -8.78
N GLY A 185 14.96 -3.58 -7.73
CA GLY A 185 15.49 -4.93 -7.70
C GLY A 185 15.11 -5.65 -6.42
N LYS A 186 15.38 -6.94 -6.38
CA LYS A 186 15.15 -7.78 -5.21
C LYS A 186 16.12 -7.42 -4.10
N VAL A 187 15.59 -7.39 -2.88
CA VAL A 187 16.30 -7.06 -1.65
C VAL A 187 15.89 -8.05 -0.56
N PRO A 188 16.86 -8.62 0.19
CA PRO A 188 16.54 -9.57 1.25
C PRO A 188 15.95 -8.85 2.47
N VAL A 189 14.84 -9.37 3.01
CA VAL A 189 14.14 -8.79 4.17
C VAL A 189 15.03 -8.76 5.41
N THR A 190 15.95 -9.72 5.54
CA THR A 190 16.87 -9.83 6.68
C THR A 190 17.86 -8.66 6.79
N TYR A 191 18.06 -7.91 5.71
CA TYR A 191 18.93 -6.73 5.65
C TYR A 191 18.13 -5.43 5.78
N LEU A 192 16.82 -5.52 6.04
CA LEU A 192 15.89 -4.43 6.05
C LEU A 192 15.15 -4.33 7.40
N GLU A 193 14.99 -3.11 7.86
CA GLU A 193 14.09 -2.76 8.96
C GLU A 193 12.86 -2.07 8.34
N LEU A 194 11.74 -2.80 8.28
CA LEU A 194 10.46 -2.24 7.86
C LEU A 194 10.02 -1.19 8.87
N LEU A 195 9.95 0.06 8.43
CA LEU A 195 9.41 1.18 9.18
C LEU A 195 7.88 1.12 9.02
N SER A 196 7.23 0.40 9.94
CA SER A 196 5.78 0.41 10.16
C SER A 196 5.37 1.69 10.88
#